data_AF-A0A9W3RHX8-F1
#
_entry.id   AF-A0A9W3RHX8-F1
#
_cell.length_a   1.000
_cell.length_b   1.000
_cell.length_c   1.000
_cell.angle_alpha   90.00
_cell.angle_beta   90.00
_cell.angle_gamma   90.00
#
_symmetry.space_group_name_H-M   'P 1'
#
loop_
_entity.id
_entity.type
_entity.pdbx_description
1 polymer ?
#
loop_
_entity_poly.entity_id
_entity_poly.type
_entity_poly.pdbx_seq_one_letter_code
_entity_poly.pdbx_strand_id
1 'polypeptide(L)' 'MLWDKPKCTICDKEIKGDDVVFVKMRYPKRKGFTEIKAYFRNEGKFICEDCFNNKSY' A
#
# COMPACT_ATOMS: atom_id res chain seq x y z
N MET A 1 -14.41 -5.89 -2.00
CA MET A 1 -15.29 -5.72 -3.18
C MET A 1 -14.51 -4.92 -4.23
N LEU A 2 -14.86 -4.93 -5.52
CA LEU A 2 -13.96 -4.51 -6.62
C LEU A 2 -13.53 -3.01 -6.63
N TRP A 3 -13.91 -2.23 -5.61
CA TRP A 3 -13.79 -0.77 -5.54
C TRP A 3 -13.48 -0.23 -4.13
N ASP A 4 -12.98 -1.06 -3.21
CA ASP A 4 -12.53 -0.54 -1.92
C ASP A 4 -11.27 0.31 -2.15
N LYS A 5 -11.40 1.62 -1.90
CA LYS A 5 -10.29 2.56 -2.06
C LYS A 5 -9.16 2.20 -1.09
N PRO A 6 -7.89 2.28 -1.51
CA PRO A 6 -6.77 1.97 -0.63
C PRO A 6 -6.80 2.90 0.60
N LYS A 7 -6.56 2.33 1.78
CA LYS A 7 -6.52 3.05 3.05
C LYS A 7 -5.18 2.83 3.75
N CYS A 8 -4.74 3.83 4.51
CA CYS A 8 -3.61 3.68 5.41
C CYS A 8 -3.94 2.64 6.50
N THR A 9 -3.09 1.64 6.66
CA THR A 9 -3.29 0.57 7.67
C THR A 9 -3.12 1.09 9.11
N ILE A 10 -2.58 2.30 9.30
CA ILE A 10 -2.30 2.86 10.63
C ILE A 10 -3.43 3.80 11.09
N CYS A 11 -3.91 4.69 10.21
CA CYS A 11 -4.88 5.73 10.57
C CYS A 11 -6.23 5.61 9.83
N ASP A 12 -6.43 4.55 9.03
CA ASP A 12 -7.61 4.31 8.19
C ASP A 12 -7.93 5.42 7.15
N LYS A 13 -7.05 6.41 7.02
CA LYS A 13 -7.18 7.50 6.04
C LYS A 13 -7.19 6.93 4.63
N GLU A 14 -8.19 7.33 3.85
CA GLU A 14 -8.28 7.01 2.42
C GLU A 14 -7.12 7.63 1.65
N ILE A 15 -6.47 6.83 0.82
CA ILE A 15 -5.38 7.24 -0.07
C ILE A 15 -6.00 7.73 -1.39
N LYS A 16 -5.64 8.94 -1.79
CA LYS A 16 -6.08 9.59 -3.03
C LYS A 16 -5.06 9.41 -4.15
N GLY A 17 -5.49 9.74 -5.38
CA GLY A 17 -4.55 9.83 -6.51
C GLY A 17 -3.48 10.87 -6.23
N ASP A 18 -2.23 10.54 -6.55
CA ASP A 18 -1.02 11.33 -6.29
C ASP A 18 -0.54 11.43 -4.82
N ASP A 19 -1.19 10.74 -3.87
CA ASP A 19 -0.67 10.66 -2.49
C ASP A 19 0.63 9.84 -2.43
N VAL A 20 1.62 10.36 -1.68
CA VAL A 20 2.84 9.61 -1.36
C VAL A 20 2.50 8.51 -0.35
N VAL A 21 2.75 7.27 -0.74
CA VAL A 21 2.47 6.09 0.09
C VAL A 21 3.66 5.14 0.15
N PHE A 22 3.85 4.57 1.34
CA PHE A 22 4.81 3.51 1.60
C PHE A 22 4.07 2.20 1.66
N VAL A 23 4.61 1.16 1.01
CA VAL A 23 3.97 -0.16 0.99
C VAL A 23 4.87 -1.18 1.67
N LYS A 24 4.37 -1.80 2.73
CA LYS A 24 5.05 -2.90 3.41
C LYS A 24 4.52 -4.24 2.90
N MET A 25 5.34 -4.96 2.15
CA MET A 25 5.03 -6.32 1.68
C MET A 25 6.30 -7.17 1.52
N ARG A 26 6.12 -8.47 1.32
CA ARG A 26 7.21 -9.35 0.91
C ARG A 26 7.46 -9.18 -0.58
N TYR A 27 8.72 -9.25 -0.99
CA TYR A 27 9.05 -9.26 -2.41
C TYR A 27 8.52 -10.56 -3.06
N PRO A 28 7.81 -10.48 -4.20
CA PRO A 28 7.19 -11.65 -4.81
C PRO A 28 8.24 -12.65 -5.31
N LYS A 29 7.97 -13.95 -5.10
CA LYS A 29 8.88 -15.04 -5.50
C LYS A 29 8.85 -15.35 -6.99
N ARG A 30 7.76 -15.02 -7.70
CA ARG A 30 7.55 -15.32 -9.12
C ARG A 30 7.48 -14.02 -9.93
N LYS A 31 7.98 -14.06 -11.17
CA LYS A 31 8.13 -12.88 -12.04
C LYS A 31 6.96 -12.81 -13.04
N GLY A 32 6.10 -11.81 -12.88
CA GLY A 32 5.02 -11.48 -13.83
C GLY A 32 4.39 -10.13 -13.50
N PHE A 33 4.33 -9.20 -14.46
CA PHE A 33 3.87 -7.82 -14.22
C PHE A 33 2.40 -7.74 -13.80
N THR A 34 1.55 -8.56 -14.42
CA THR A 34 0.11 -8.68 -14.07
C THR A 34 -0.07 -9.21 -12.66
N GLU A 35 0.75 -10.19 -12.26
CA GLU A 35 0.75 -10.76 -10.92
C GLU A 35 1.23 -9.73 -9.89
N ILE A 36 2.23 -8.91 -10.23
CA ILE A 36 2.76 -7.87 -9.34
C ILE A 36 1.68 -6.84 -9.00
N LYS A 37 0.94 -6.31 -9.99
CA LYS A 37 -0.13 -5.32 -9.71
C LYS A 37 -1.25 -5.89 -8.84
N ALA A 38 -1.68 -7.13 -9.11
CA ALA A 38 -2.68 -7.81 -8.28
C ALA A 38 -2.14 -8.10 -6.88
N TYR A 39 -0.87 -8.53 -6.78
CA TYR A 39 -0.16 -8.77 -5.53
C TYR A 39 -0.04 -7.49 -4.69
N PHE A 40 0.31 -6.35 -5.31
CA PHE A 40 0.33 -5.05 -4.65
C PHE A 40 -1.01 -4.68 -4.03
N ARG A 41 -2.11 -4.91 -4.76
CA ARG A 41 -3.47 -4.61 -4.28
C ARG A 41 -3.93 -5.55 -3.16
N ASN A 42 -3.57 -6.82 -3.22
CA ASN A 42 -4.06 -7.83 -2.29
C ASN A 42 -3.22 -7.92 -1.01
N GLU A 43 -1.89 -7.81 -1.15
CA GLU A 43 -0.94 -8.06 -0.05
C GLU A 43 -0.27 -6.76 0.44
N GLY A 44 -0.43 -5.66 -0.29
CA GLY A 44 0.15 -4.38 0.06
C GLY A 44 -0.53 -3.76 1.28
N LYS A 45 0.21 -3.62 2.37
CA LYS A 45 -0.17 -2.75 3.48
C LYS A 45 0.31 -1.34 3.19
N PHE A 46 -0.63 -0.47 2.84
CA PHE A 46 -0.33 0.93 2.55
C PHE A 46 -0.21 1.74 3.84
N ILE A 47 0.78 2.62 3.88
CA ILE A 47 1.09 3.54 4.97
C ILE A 47 1.23 4.93 4.35
N CYS A 48 0.46 5.91 4.81
CA CYS A 48 0.59 7.29 4.33
C CYS A 48 1.89 7.92 4.86
N GLU A 49 2.38 8.93 4.14
CA GLU A 49 3.59 9.67 4.49
C GLU A 49 3.58 10.17 5.94
N ASP A 50 2.47 10.75 6.40
CA ASP A 50 2.31 11.22 7.78
C ASP A 50 2.61 10.11 8.82
N CYS A 51 2.08 8.91 8.61
CA CYS A 51 2.26 7.80 9.55
C CYS A 51 3.64 7.15 9.44
N PHE A 52 4.29 7.26 8.28
CA PHE A 52 5.67 6.81 8.11
C PHE A 52 6.64 7.76 8.82
N ASN A 53 6.47 9.08 8.62
CA ASN A 53 7.34 10.10 9.22
C ASN A 53 7.14 10.23 10.73
N ASN A 54 5.94 9.98 11.26
CA ASN A 54 5.73 9.91 12.71
C ASN A 54 6.39 8.70 13.39
N LYS A 55 6.87 7.71 12.62
CA LYS A 55 7.65 6.58 13.11
C LYS A 55 9.17 6.80 13.00
N SER A 56 9.62 8.06 12.88
CA SER A 56 11.03 8.41 12.88
C SER A 56 11.71 7.83 14.13
N TYR A 57 12.51 6.78 13.91
CA TYR A 57 13.51 6.25 14.83
C TYR A 57 14.70 7.20 14.87
#